data_AF-A0A8C7WPN8-F1
#
_entry.id   AF-A0A8C7WPN8-F1
#
_cell.length_a   1.000
_cell.length_b   1.000
_cell.length_c   1.000
_cell.angle_alpha   90.00
_cell.angle_beta   90.00
_cell.angle_gamma   90.00
#
_symmetry.space_group_name_H-M   'P 1'
#
loop_
_entity.id
_entity.type
_entity.pdbx_description
1 polymer ?
#
loop_
_entity_poly.entity_id
_entity_poly.type
_entity_poly.pdbx_seq_one_letter_code
_entity_poly.pdbx_strand_id
1 'polypeptide(L)'
;MQRLTAQLVAGLVAALLSLLTKHCVANGGGPNLAERVIWAVNSGGEAHVDVHGIHFKKDPLEGKVGKASDYGVRLPILRSSPEDQILYQTERYNEDTFGYDIPIREEGNYILVLKFSEVYFAQSQQKVFDVRLNGHVVVKDLDIFDRVGHSTAHDEIVPFSINRGKLTVQGEVSTFNGKLVVEFVKGYYDNPKICALYVMKGTLGDVPKLQPHPGLEKHDEGEDDDDDESEGGEEGGKKPVLSRSKNRVQSGPRTPNPYAADNSSLMFPILVAFGVFIPTLFCLCRL
;
A
#
# COMPACT_ATOMS: atom_id res chain seq x y z
N MET A 1 32.69 62.83 3.17
CA MET A 1 32.17 61.88 2.16
C MET A 1 32.32 60.40 2.56
N GLN A 2 33.42 59.96 3.19
CA GLN A 2 33.63 58.53 3.58
C GLN A 2 32.67 57.94 4.63
N ARG A 3 32.06 58.75 5.51
CA ARG A 3 31.13 58.25 6.54
C ARG A 3 29.74 57.91 5.99
N LEU A 4 29.28 58.62 4.96
CA LEU A 4 27.98 58.34 4.32
C LEU A 4 28.01 57.02 3.53
N THR A 5 29.13 56.72 2.87
CA THR A 5 29.30 55.48 2.10
C THR A 5 29.33 54.24 2.99
N ALA A 6 29.92 54.32 4.19
CA ALA A 6 29.94 53.20 5.14
C ALA A 6 28.55 52.89 5.73
N GLN A 7 27.74 53.92 6.01
CA GLN A 7 26.36 53.74 6.50
C GLN A 7 25.43 53.17 5.43
N LEU A 8 25.60 53.57 4.16
CA LEU A 8 24.82 53.01 3.06
C LEU A 8 25.14 51.53 2.80
N VAL A 9 26.43 51.16 2.84
CA VAL A 9 26.86 49.76 2.64
C VAL A 9 26.41 48.87 3.79
N ALA A 10 26.50 49.35 5.05
CA ALA A 10 26.00 48.61 6.21
C ALA A 10 24.47 48.41 6.15
N GLY A 11 23.72 49.41 5.70
CA GLY A 11 22.28 49.31 5.49
C GLY A 11 21.89 48.32 4.39
N LEU A 12 22.67 48.26 3.30
CA LEU A 12 22.43 47.34 2.20
C LEU A 12 22.77 45.89 2.57
N VAL A 13 23.84 45.67 3.34
CA VAL A 13 24.20 44.34 3.87
C VAL A 13 23.17 43.87 4.91
N ALA A 14 22.67 44.75 5.79
CA ALA A 14 21.61 44.42 6.74
C ALA A 14 20.28 44.14 6.05
N ALA A 15 19.96 44.84 4.96
CA ALA A 15 18.78 44.58 4.13
C ALA A 15 18.91 43.26 3.36
N LEU A 16 20.11 42.91 2.86
CA LEU A 16 20.37 41.61 2.21
C LEU A 16 20.32 40.45 3.23
N LEU A 17 20.88 40.62 4.43
CA LEU A 17 20.77 39.64 5.51
C LEU A 17 19.32 39.50 6.00
N SER A 18 18.56 40.60 6.02
CA SER A 18 17.12 40.57 6.32
C SER A 18 16.30 39.91 5.20
N LEU A 19 16.71 40.01 3.93
CA LEU A 19 16.04 39.33 2.82
C LEU A 19 16.37 37.83 2.78
N LEU A 20 17.60 37.46 3.18
CA LEU A 20 18.04 36.07 3.33
C LEU A 20 17.40 35.38 4.55
N THR A 21 17.11 36.12 5.63
CA THR A 21 16.39 35.57 6.80
C THR A 21 14.87 35.57 6.63
N LYS A 22 14.30 36.43 5.77
CA LYS A 22 12.85 36.45 5.48
C LYS A 22 12.36 35.36 4.53
N HIS A 23 13.23 34.52 3.97
CA HIS A 23 12.83 33.29 3.26
C HIS A 23 12.65 32.08 4.19
N CYS A 24 12.80 32.22 5.51
CA CYS A 24 12.81 31.06 6.41
C CYS A 24 11.55 30.89 7.27
N VAL A 25 10.50 31.70 7.14
CA VAL A 25 9.28 31.49 7.94
C VAL A 25 8.03 31.82 7.13
N ALA A 26 7.57 30.83 6.36
CA ALA A 26 6.17 30.69 5.98
C ALA A 26 5.89 29.21 5.68
N ASN A 27 5.92 28.37 6.71
CA ASN A 27 5.14 27.13 6.73
C ASN A 27 4.69 26.92 8.18
N GLY A 28 3.45 27.29 8.45
CA GLY A 28 2.73 26.67 9.56
C GLY A 28 2.42 25.24 9.15
N GLY A 29 2.74 24.27 10.01
CA GLY A 29 2.19 22.90 9.90
C GLY A 29 3.24 21.80 9.91
N GLY A 30 3.59 21.33 11.12
CA GLY A 30 4.26 20.04 11.36
C GLY A 30 5.61 19.81 10.68
N PRO A 31 6.38 18.79 11.11
CA PRO A 31 7.49 18.29 10.30
C PRO A 31 6.94 17.71 8.99
N ASN A 32 7.63 17.99 7.88
CA ASN A 32 7.29 17.43 6.57
C ASN A 32 7.32 15.90 6.66
N LEU A 33 6.44 15.19 5.95
CA LEU A 33 6.34 13.72 6.00
C LEU A 33 7.71 13.06 5.80
N ALA A 34 8.48 13.56 4.83
CA ALA A 34 9.84 13.11 4.53
C ALA A 34 10.78 13.15 5.75
N GLU A 35 10.66 14.16 6.62
CA GLU A 35 11.50 14.32 7.82
C GLU A 35 11.16 13.31 8.92
N ARG A 36 9.94 12.77 8.88
CA ARG A 36 9.45 11.78 9.84
C ARG A 36 9.82 10.36 9.43
N VAL A 37 10.19 10.13 8.17
CA VAL A 37 10.64 8.84 7.66
C VAL A 37 12.05 8.56 8.18
N ILE A 38 12.21 7.47 8.91
CA ILE A 38 13.51 7.06 9.45
C ILE A 38 14.23 6.07 8.53
N TRP A 39 13.47 5.37 7.68
CA TRP A 39 13.99 4.33 6.80
C TRP A 39 13.03 4.05 5.65
N ALA A 40 13.52 3.94 4.43
CA ALA A 40 12.72 3.63 3.24
C ALA A 40 13.58 2.91 2.19
N VAL A 41 13.00 1.90 1.52
CA VAL A 41 13.68 1.08 0.51
C VAL A 41 12.73 0.75 -0.64
N ASN A 42 13.22 0.92 -1.86
CA ASN A 42 12.61 0.38 -3.07
C ASN A 42 13.14 -1.04 -3.29
N SER A 43 12.28 -2.05 -3.11
CA SER A 43 12.67 -3.45 -3.14
C SER A 43 12.77 -3.94 -4.59
N GLY A 44 13.90 -4.53 -4.94
CA GLY A 44 14.21 -4.99 -6.29
C GLY A 44 14.51 -3.86 -7.29
N GLY A 45 14.58 -2.61 -6.83
CA GLY A 45 14.78 -1.44 -7.69
C GLY A 45 15.89 -0.50 -7.20
N GLU A 46 16.13 0.52 -8.00
CA GLU A 46 17.06 1.62 -7.71
C GLU A 46 16.45 2.63 -6.72
N ALA A 47 17.29 3.54 -6.22
CA ALA A 47 16.84 4.62 -5.34
C ALA A 47 15.84 5.55 -6.06
N HIS A 48 14.84 6.03 -5.31
CA HIS A 48 13.77 6.87 -5.83
C HIS A 48 13.28 7.87 -4.74
N VAL A 49 12.80 9.03 -5.16
CA VAL A 49 12.16 10.02 -4.27
C VAL A 49 10.71 10.14 -4.71
N ASP A 50 9.78 9.86 -3.80
CA ASP A 50 8.34 9.93 -4.10
C ASP A 50 7.82 11.37 -4.15
N VAL A 51 6.57 11.55 -4.60
CA VAL A 51 5.89 12.86 -4.66
C VAL A 51 5.73 13.56 -3.30
N HIS A 52 5.88 12.82 -2.20
CA HIS A 52 5.84 13.35 -0.84
C HIS A 52 7.23 13.66 -0.26
N GLY A 53 8.29 13.51 -1.08
CA GLY A 53 9.68 13.76 -0.71
C GLY A 53 10.34 12.63 0.09
N ILE A 54 9.70 11.45 0.20
CA ILE A 54 10.28 10.29 0.86
C ILE A 54 11.37 9.71 -0.03
N HIS A 55 12.60 9.68 0.48
CA HIS A 55 13.74 9.11 -0.23
C HIS A 55 13.87 7.60 0.04
N PHE A 56 13.38 6.80 -0.90
CA PHE A 56 13.57 5.36 -0.96
C PHE A 56 14.99 5.03 -1.42
N LYS A 57 15.74 4.33 -0.58
CA LYS A 57 17.07 3.86 -0.92
C LYS A 57 16.99 2.67 -1.88
N LYS A 58 18.06 2.48 -2.66
CA LYS A 58 18.32 1.25 -3.41
C LYS A 58 18.25 0.05 -2.46
N ASP A 59 17.74 -1.07 -2.97
CA ASP A 59 17.58 -2.29 -2.21
C ASP A 59 18.90 -2.82 -1.58
N PRO A 60 19.00 -2.89 -0.23
CA PRO A 60 20.21 -3.36 0.45
C PRO A 60 20.45 -4.88 0.32
N LEU A 61 19.43 -5.65 -0.11
CA LEU A 61 19.48 -7.09 -0.31
C LEU A 61 19.92 -7.50 -1.72
N GLU A 62 20.10 -6.54 -2.63
CA GLU A 62 20.58 -6.81 -3.98
C GLU A 62 21.91 -7.57 -3.97
N GLY A 63 21.97 -8.64 -4.76
CA GLY A 63 23.13 -9.54 -4.83
C GLY A 63 23.34 -10.42 -3.59
N LYS A 64 22.45 -10.39 -2.59
CA LYS A 64 22.58 -11.15 -1.34
C LYS A 64 21.43 -12.12 -1.09
N VAL A 65 20.18 -11.64 -1.13
CA VAL A 65 18.99 -12.42 -0.73
C VAL A 65 17.85 -12.18 -1.71
N GLY A 66 17.20 -13.25 -2.16
CA GLY A 66 16.09 -13.18 -3.11
C GLY A 66 16.49 -12.67 -4.50
N LYS A 67 15.48 -12.53 -5.36
CA LYS A 67 15.58 -12.10 -6.75
C LYS A 67 14.86 -10.77 -6.92
N ALA A 68 15.52 -9.83 -7.57
CA ALA A 68 14.90 -8.59 -8.03
C ALA A 68 14.14 -8.86 -9.33
N SER A 69 12.99 -8.21 -9.50
CA SER A 69 12.15 -8.29 -10.69
C SER A 69 11.65 -6.91 -11.08
N ASP A 70 11.75 -6.60 -12.37
CA ASP A 70 11.25 -5.39 -13.02
C ASP A 70 10.04 -5.68 -13.91
N TYR A 71 9.42 -6.86 -13.74
CA TYR A 71 8.33 -7.32 -14.60
C TYR A 71 7.17 -6.30 -14.68
N GLY A 72 6.88 -5.64 -13.55
CA GLY A 72 5.83 -4.64 -13.44
C GLY A 72 6.09 -3.33 -14.19
N VAL A 73 7.33 -3.01 -14.60
CA VAL A 73 7.69 -1.74 -15.25
C VAL A 73 6.94 -1.51 -16.56
N ARG A 74 6.49 -2.59 -17.21
CA ARG A 74 5.71 -2.54 -18.46
C ARG A 74 4.22 -2.30 -18.24
N LEU A 75 3.75 -2.31 -17.00
CA LEU A 75 2.33 -2.26 -16.65
C LEU A 75 2.03 -0.96 -15.90
N PRO A 76 0.96 -0.24 -16.26
CA PRO A 76 0.50 0.89 -15.46
C PRO A 76 -0.05 0.36 -14.13
N ILE A 77 0.41 0.92 -13.02
CA ILE A 77 -0.09 0.54 -11.69
C ILE A 77 -1.21 1.49 -11.27
N LEU A 78 -2.44 0.96 -11.22
CA LEU A 78 -3.61 1.71 -10.77
C LEU A 78 -3.46 2.15 -9.30
N ARG A 79 -4.12 3.24 -8.95
CA ARG A 79 -4.13 3.87 -7.62
C ARG A 79 -2.82 4.55 -7.17
N SER A 80 -1.80 4.59 -8.03
CA SER A 80 -0.52 5.25 -7.77
C SER A 80 -0.30 6.46 -8.68
N SER A 81 0.47 7.44 -8.20
CA SER A 81 0.84 8.60 -9.03
C SER A 81 1.79 8.14 -10.16
N PRO A 82 1.82 8.81 -11.32
CA PRO A 82 2.74 8.45 -12.41
C PRO A 82 4.22 8.44 -12.00
N GLU A 83 4.61 9.32 -11.08
CA GLU A 83 5.99 9.46 -10.60
C GLU A 83 6.36 8.31 -9.63
N ASP A 84 5.40 7.85 -8.81
CA ASP A 84 5.62 6.82 -7.79
C ASP A 84 5.37 5.40 -8.28
N GLN A 85 4.94 5.21 -9.55
CA GLN A 85 4.64 3.86 -10.06
C GLN A 85 5.82 2.91 -9.89
N ILE A 86 7.05 3.42 -9.99
CA ILE A 86 8.26 2.63 -9.84
C ILE A 86 8.32 1.88 -8.49
N LEU A 87 7.75 2.45 -7.43
CA LEU A 87 7.70 1.84 -6.08
C LEU A 87 6.74 0.64 -5.99
N TYR A 88 5.93 0.43 -7.02
CA TYR A 88 5.06 -0.73 -7.17
C TYR A 88 5.49 -1.64 -8.32
N GLN A 89 6.19 -1.10 -9.32
CA GLN A 89 6.60 -1.84 -10.52
C GLN A 89 7.83 -2.73 -10.31
N THR A 90 8.76 -2.34 -9.43
CA THR A 90 9.88 -3.19 -9.03
C THR A 90 9.53 -3.99 -7.79
N GLU A 91 10.01 -5.23 -7.72
CA GLU A 91 9.78 -6.09 -6.57
C GLU A 91 10.99 -6.95 -6.24
N ARG A 92 11.11 -7.31 -4.95
CA ARG A 92 11.94 -8.43 -4.51
C ARG A 92 11.05 -9.56 -4.07
N TYR A 93 11.34 -10.75 -4.59
CA TYR A 93 10.74 -11.99 -4.12
C TYR A 93 11.82 -13.00 -3.76
N ASN A 94 11.48 -14.02 -2.97
CA ASN A 94 12.41 -15.09 -2.65
C ASN A 94 11.72 -16.44 -2.59
N GLU A 95 12.45 -17.51 -2.89
CA GLU A 95 11.95 -18.88 -2.81
C GLU A 95 11.80 -19.36 -1.37
N ASP A 96 12.36 -18.65 -0.39
CA ASP A 96 12.26 -18.88 1.04
C ASP A 96 11.83 -17.60 1.78
N THR A 97 11.57 -17.72 3.08
CA THR A 97 11.35 -16.56 3.96
C THR A 97 12.54 -15.61 3.91
N PHE A 98 12.28 -14.32 3.73
CA PHE A 98 13.28 -13.26 3.75
C PHE A 98 12.76 -12.02 4.45
N GLY A 99 13.62 -11.07 4.76
CA GLY A 99 13.20 -9.89 5.49
C GLY A 99 14.18 -8.73 5.47
N TYR A 100 13.72 -7.61 6.00
CA TYR A 100 14.50 -6.40 6.19
C TYR A 100 14.78 -6.14 7.66
N ASP A 101 15.94 -5.56 7.86
CA ASP A 101 16.55 -5.29 9.15
C ASP A 101 16.66 -3.78 9.33
N ILE A 102 15.76 -3.20 10.11
CA ILE A 102 15.58 -1.75 10.20
C ILE A 102 16.09 -1.26 11.56
N PRO A 103 17.20 -0.51 11.62
CA PRO A 103 17.71 0.02 12.89
C PRO A 103 16.80 1.15 13.40
N ILE A 104 16.29 1.03 14.63
CA ILE A 104 15.50 2.07 15.30
C ILE A 104 16.13 2.37 16.65
N ARG A 105 16.55 3.62 16.83
CA ARG A 105 17.29 4.08 18.03
C ARG A 105 16.43 4.80 19.05
N GLU A 106 15.31 5.35 18.61
CA GLU A 106 14.47 6.22 19.41
C GLU A 106 13.16 5.54 19.76
N GLU A 107 12.69 5.79 20.97
CA GLU A 107 11.37 5.37 21.41
C GLU A 107 10.29 6.26 20.77
N GLY A 108 9.08 5.73 20.62
CA GLY A 108 7.97 6.46 20.04
C GLY A 108 6.98 5.59 19.28
N ASN A 109 6.01 6.27 18.66
CA ASN A 109 5.01 5.65 17.80
C ASN A 109 5.49 5.71 16.35
N TYR A 110 5.38 4.58 15.67
CA TYR A 110 5.85 4.40 14.32
C TYR A 110 4.79 3.72 13.47
N ILE A 111 4.86 3.98 12.18
CA ILE A 111 4.07 3.31 11.16
C ILE A 111 5.03 2.63 10.19
N LEU A 112 4.85 1.33 9.98
CA LEU A 112 5.45 0.60 8.88
C LEU A 112 4.44 0.57 7.74
N VAL A 113 4.84 1.04 6.56
CA VAL A 113 4.04 0.98 5.33
C VAL A 113 4.73 0.04 4.36
N LEU A 114 4.00 -0.98 3.94
CA LEU A 114 4.45 -2.00 3.00
C LEU A 114 3.68 -1.82 1.69
N LYS A 115 4.40 -1.63 0.59
CA LYS A 115 3.83 -1.40 -0.73
C LYS A 115 3.92 -2.67 -1.57
N PHE A 116 2.78 -3.07 -2.14
CA PHE A 116 2.62 -4.26 -2.96
C PHE A 116 1.80 -3.94 -4.22
N SER A 117 2.01 -4.73 -5.26
CA SER A 117 1.07 -4.83 -6.40
C SER A 117 1.23 -6.20 -7.06
N GLU A 118 0.14 -6.89 -7.39
CA GLU A 118 0.24 -8.16 -8.12
C GLU A 118 0.30 -7.89 -9.63
N VAL A 119 1.38 -8.35 -10.27
CA VAL A 119 1.66 -8.08 -11.70
C VAL A 119 1.89 -9.35 -12.50
N TYR A 120 1.98 -10.52 -11.85
CA TYR A 120 2.30 -11.78 -12.49
C TYR A 120 1.09 -12.72 -12.51
N PHE A 121 0.42 -12.87 -11.38
CA PHE A 121 -0.75 -13.74 -11.24
C PHE A 121 -2.05 -13.02 -11.54
N ALA A 122 -2.95 -13.71 -12.23
CA ALA A 122 -4.23 -13.18 -12.66
C ALA A 122 -5.43 -13.79 -11.91
N GLN A 123 -5.19 -14.50 -10.79
CA GLN A 123 -6.23 -15.14 -9.98
C GLN A 123 -5.87 -15.13 -8.49
N SER A 124 -6.89 -15.06 -7.64
CA SER A 124 -6.74 -15.23 -6.18
C SER A 124 -6.20 -16.63 -5.85
N GLN A 125 -5.59 -16.75 -4.67
CA GLN A 125 -5.03 -17.97 -4.09
C GLN A 125 -3.89 -18.58 -4.90
N GLN A 126 -3.23 -17.81 -5.76
CA GLN A 126 -2.00 -18.23 -6.45
C GLN A 126 -0.75 -17.84 -5.66
N LYS A 127 -0.78 -16.69 -4.97
CA LYS A 127 0.31 -16.21 -4.12
C LYS A 127 -0.26 -15.76 -2.78
N VAL A 128 0.08 -16.51 -1.74
CA VAL A 128 -0.36 -16.25 -0.37
C VAL A 128 0.83 -16.42 0.56
N PHE A 129 1.12 -15.39 1.35
CA PHE A 129 2.25 -15.38 2.29
C PHE A 129 1.90 -14.56 3.53
N ASP A 130 2.63 -14.78 4.62
CA ASP A 130 2.46 -13.98 5.84
C ASP A 130 3.50 -12.86 5.90
N VAL A 131 3.17 -11.79 6.60
CA VAL A 131 4.12 -10.75 7.01
C VAL A 131 4.26 -10.78 8.52
N ARG A 132 5.51 -10.84 8.99
CA ARG A 132 5.86 -10.77 10.39
C ARG A 132 6.68 -9.53 10.72
N LEU A 133 6.48 -9.02 11.92
CA LEU A 133 7.22 -7.91 12.48
C LEU A 133 7.75 -8.34 13.86
N ASN A 134 9.06 -8.51 13.95
CA ASN A 134 9.78 -9.01 15.11
C ASN A 134 9.20 -10.35 15.63
N GLY A 135 8.86 -11.26 14.71
CA GLY A 135 8.25 -12.55 15.00
C GLY A 135 6.72 -12.54 15.15
N HIS A 136 6.09 -11.37 15.31
CA HIS A 136 4.63 -11.24 15.40
C HIS A 136 4.00 -11.25 14.00
N VAL A 137 2.98 -12.07 13.75
CA VAL A 137 2.26 -12.07 12.47
C VAL A 137 1.37 -10.82 12.41
N VAL A 138 1.71 -9.88 11.53
CA VAL A 138 0.99 -8.61 11.37
C VAL A 138 0.02 -8.62 10.20
N VAL A 139 0.32 -9.39 9.16
CA VAL A 139 -0.59 -9.67 8.05
C VAL A 139 -0.54 -11.16 7.81
N LYS A 140 -1.69 -11.82 7.90
CA LYS A 140 -1.82 -13.26 7.72
C LYS A 140 -2.49 -13.56 6.38
N ASP A 141 -2.01 -14.58 5.69
CA ASP A 141 -2.56 -15.10 4.44
C ASP A 141 -2.75 -13.97 3.40
N LEU A 142 -1.74 -13.11 3.23
CA LEU A 142 -1.80 -11.98 2.30
C LEU A 142 -1.86 -12.49 0.86
N ASP A 143 -2.99 -12.23 0.22
CA ASP A 143 -3.25 -12.44 -1.19
C ASP A 143 -3.47 -11.08 -1.87
N ILE A 144 -2.45 -10.55 -2.54
CA ILE A 144 -2.50 -9.21 -3.12
C ILE A 144 -3.54 -9.15 -4.25
N PHE A 145 -3.67 -10.21 -5.04
CA PHE A 145 -4.66 -10.28 -6.13
C PHE A 145 -6.08 -10.24 -5.57
N ASP A 146 -6.36 -11.00 -4.52
CA ASP A 146 -7.69 -11.02 -3.90
C ASP A 146 -8.08 -9.65 -3.30
N ARG A 147 -7.09 -8.87 -2.84
CA ARG A 147 -7.31 -7.54 -2.25
C ARG A 147 -7.62 -6.47 -3.27
N VAL A 148 -6.84 -6.40 -4.36
CA VAL A 148 -6.87 -5.25 -5.27
C VAL A 148 -6.90 -5.62 -6.76
N GLY A 149 -6.82 -6.91 -7.08
CA GLY A 149 -6.72 -7.40 -8.46
C GLY A 149 -5.33 -7.22 -9.07
N HIS A 150 -5.29 -7.29 -10.40
CA HIS A 150 -4.06 -7.18 -11.18
C HIS A 150 -3.63 -5.71 -11.35
N SER A 151 -2.31 -5.47 -11.38
CA SER A 151 -1.67 -4.17 -11.67
C SER A 151 -2.26 -2.99 -10.89
N THR A 152 -2.57 -3.23 -9.61
CA THR A 152 -3.15 -2.21 -8.72
C THR A 152 -2.29 -2.10 -7.46
N ALA A 153 -2.03 -0.86 -7.03
CA ALA A 153 -1.28 -0.59 -5.81
C ALA A 153 -2.08 -1.00 -4.57
N HIS A 154 -1.39 -1.65 -3.63
CA HIS A 154 -1.90 -2.06 -2.33
C HIS A 154 -0.89 -1.71 -1.24
N ASP A 155 -1.36 -1.05 -0.19
CA ASP A 155 -0.53 -0.66 0.95
C ASP A 155 -1.06 -1.36 2.21
N GLU A 156 -0.18 -2.10 2.89
CA GLU A 156 -0.43 -2.60 4.25
C GLU A 156 0.20 -1.64 5.25
N ILE A 157 -0.61 -1.12 6.17
CA ILE A 157 -0.22 -0.10 7.14
C ILE A 157 -0.22 -0.72 8.53
N VAL A 158 0.95 -0.85 9.12
CA VAL A 158 1.14 -1.53 10.42
C VAL A 158 1.63 -0.50 11.46
N PRO A 159 0.74 -0.03 12.36
CA PRO A 159 1.16 0.81 13.47
C PRO A 159 1.85 -0.04 14.55
N PHE A 160 2.95 0.48 15.08
CA PHE A 160 3.66 -0.11 16.22
C PHE A 160 4.23 0.97 17.14
N SER A 161 4.53 0.61 18.38
CA SER A 161 5.18 1.53 19.33
C SER A 161 6.37 0.87 19.99
N ILE A 162 7.38 1.68 20.30
CA ILE A 162 8.56 1.26 21.05
C ILE A 162 8.60 2.11 22.31
N ASN A 163 8.49 1.48 23.47
CA ASN A 163 8.47 2.13 24.78
C ASN A 163 9.31 1.34 25.77
N ARG A 164 10.30 1.97 26.41
CA ARG A 164 11.19 1.37 27.42
C ARG A 164 11.80 0.04 26.96
N GLY A 165 12.31 0.01 25.73
CA GLY A 165 12.88 -1.21 25.12
C GLY A 165 11.89 -2.34 24.84
N LYS A 166 10.57 -2.06 24.84
CA LYS A 166 9.53 -3.02 24.43
C LYS A 166 8.88 -2.56 23.14
N LEU A 167 8.69 -3.48 22.22
CA LEU A 167 7.91 -3.30 21.01
C LEU A 167 6.47 -3.73 21.29
N THR A 168 5.49 -2.93 20.86
CA THR A 168 4.07 -3.28 20.90
C THR A 168 3.49 -3.16 19.50
N VAL A 169 2.91 -4.26 19.01
CA VAL A 169 2.27 -4.35 17.69
C VAL A 169 0.99 -5.17 17.81
N GLN A 170 -0.14 -4.66 17.32
CA GLN A 170 -1.45 -5.34 17.39
C GLN A 170 -1.86 -5.85 18.80
N GLY A 171 -1.40 -5.17 19.86
CA GLY A 171 -1.65 -5.57 21.25
C GLY A 171 -0.69 -6.62 21.82
N GLU A 172 0.17 -7.21 20.99
CA GLU A 172 1.24 -8.09 21.42
C GLU A 172 2.49 -7.29 21.80
N VAL A 173 3.19 -7.73 22.86
CA VAL A 173 4.37 -7.03 23.40
C VAL A 173 5.58 -7.97 23.38
N SER A 174 6.70 -7.50 22.83
CA SER A 174 7.98 -8.21 22.84
C SER A 174 9.14 -7.31 23.24
N THR A 175 10.28 -7.91 23.55
CA THR A 175 11.53 -7.19 23.79
C THR A 175 12.09 -6.63 22.49
N PHE A 176 12.49 -5.36 22.51
CA PHE A 176 13.06 -4.67 21.36
C PHE A 176 14.56 -4.45 21.53
N ASN A 177 15.35 -4.97 20.58
CA ASN A 177 16.81 -4.97 20.65
C ASN A 177 17.45 -3.88 19.75
N GLY A 178 16.74 -2.79 19.46
CA GLY A 178 17.24 -1.70 18.61
C GLY A 178 17.12 -1.96 17.10
N LYS A 179 16.57 -3.12 16.72
CA LYS A 179 16.43 -3.56 15.33
C LYS A 179 15.04 -4.13 15.13
N LEU A 180 14.29 -3.55 14.20
CA LEU A 180 13.00 -4.03 13.75
C LEU A 180 13.23 -5.00 12.60
N VAL A 181 12.78 -6.25 12.77
CA VAL A 181 12.87 -7.27 11.73
C VAL A 181 11.50 -7.39 11.06
N VAL A 182 11.44 -7.18 9.75
CA VAL A 182 10.23 -7.38 8.94
C VAL A 182 10.46 -8.59 8.06
N GLU A 183 9.68 -9.65 8.23
CA GLU A 183 9.85 -10.90 7.49
C GLU A 183 8.63 -11.18 6.61
N PHE A 184 8.88 -11.59 5.38
CA PHE A 184 7.88 -12.11 4.46
C PHE A 184 8.03 -13.63 4.42
N VAL A 185 7.08 -14.32 5.04
CA VAL A 185 7.18 -15.75 5.35
C VAL A 185 6.60 -16.56 4.21
N LYS A 186 7.39 -17.51 3.71
CA LYS A 186 6.94 -18.40 2.63
C LYS A 186 5.75 -19.24 3.10
N GLY A 187 4.63 -19.11 2.37
CA GLY A 187 3.47 -19.96 2.52
C GLY A 187 3.57 -21.26 1.71
N TYR A 188 2.44 -21.97 1.60
CA TYR A 188 2.33 -23.19 0.78
C TYR A 188 2.22 -22.91 -0.73
N TYR A 189 1.76 -21.71 -1.08
CA TYR A 189 1.54 -21.28 -2.46
C TYR A 189 2.85 -20.76 -3.06
N ASP A 190 2.81 -19.63 -3.78
CA ASP A 190 3.98 -19.03 -4.39
C ASP A 190 4.84 -18.20 -3.41
N ASN A 191 5.90 -17.63 -3.95
CA ASN A 191 6.96 -16.93 -3.24
C ASN A 191 6.49 -15.60 -2.63
N PRO A 192 6.90 -15.30 -1.37
CA PRO A 192 6.68 -13.99 -0.77
C PRO A 192 7.38 -12.91 -1.60
N LYS A 193 6.80 -11.72 -1.63
CA LYS A 193 7.35 -10.57 -2.36
C LYS A 193 7.00 -9.25 -1.70
N ILE A 194 7.71 -8.19 -2.07
CA ILE A 194 7.47 -6.81 -1.63
C ILE A 194 8.00 -5.85 -2.70
N CYS A 195 7.28 -4.74 -2.95
CA CYS A 195 7.69 -3.74 -3.94
C CYS A 195 8.50 -2.60 -3.29
N ALA A 196 8.00 -2.03 -2.20
CA ALA A 196 8.73 -1.04 -1.43
C ALA A 196 8.25 -1.05 0.02
N LEU A 197 9.04 -0.48 0.94
CA LEU A 197 8.56 -0.22 2.28
C LEU A 197 9.24 0.99 2.90
N TYR A 198 8.58 1.60 3.87
CA TYR A 198 9.17 2.65 4.68
C TYR A 198 8.63 2.61 6.12
N VAL A 199 9.41 3.17 7.03
CA VAL A 199 9.07 3.36 8.44
C VAL A 199 9.13 4.83 8.75
N MET A 200 8.06 5.35 9.33
CA MET A 200 7.94 6.75 9.74
C MET A 200 7.50 6.87 11.19
N LYS A 201 7.89 7.96 11.84
CA LYS A 201 7.34 8.34 13.15
C LYS A 201 5.97 8.96 12.98
N GLY A 202 4.98 8.47 13.71
CA GLY A 202 3.64 9.04 13.64
C GLY A 202 2.48 8.14 13.96
N THR A 203 1.34 8.57 13.44
CA THR A 203 0.04 7.94 13.58
C THR A 203 -0.54 7.61 12.19
N LEU A 204 -1.60 6.82 12.15
CA LEU A 204 -2.23 6.39 10.90
C LEU A 204 -2.72 7.55 10.03
N GLY A 205 -3.14 8.67 10.63
CA GLY A 205 -3.61 9.84 9.90
C GLY A 205 -2.53 10.57 9.10
N ASP A 206 -1.26 10.30 9.41
CA ASP A 206 -0.11 10.93 8.74
C ASP A 206 0.29 10.22 7.44
N VAL A 207 -0.23 9.01 7.18
CA VAL A 207 0.15 8.18 6.04
C VAL A 207 -0.56 8.67 4.77
N PRO A 208 0.17 8.98 3.68
CA PRO A 208 -0.45 9.27 2.40
C PRO A 208 -1.34 8.13 1.92
N LYS A 209 -2.55 8.47 1.48
CA LYS A 209 -3.51 7.50 0.97
C LYS A 209 -3.32 7.29 -0.53
N LEU A 210 -3.43 6.04 -0.96
CA LEU A 210 -3.51 5.70 -2.38
C LEU A 210 -4.73 6.35 -3.03
N GLN A 211 -4.65 6.60 -4.34
CA GLN A 211 -5.80 7.10 -5.09
C GLN A 211 -6.97 6.11 -5.01
N PRO A 212 -8.23 6.58 -5.12
CA PRO A 212 -9.40 5.70 -5.13
C PRO A 212 -9.31 4.64 -6.24
N HIS A 213 -9.90 3.47 -5.99
CA HIS A 213 -9.94 2.43 -7.01
C HIS A 213 -10.93 2.83 -8.12
N PRO A 214 -10.53 2.78 -9.40
CA PRO A 214 -11.45 3.06 -10.50
C PRO A 214 -12.67 2.11 -10.43
N GLY A 215 -13.87 2.65 -10.21
CA GLY A 215 -15.12 1.87 -10.14
C GLY A 215 -15.57 1.43 -8.74
N LEU A 216 -14.89 1.85 -7.68
CA LEU A 216 -15.31 1.67 -6.27
C LEU A 216 -15.34 3.04 -5.56
N GLU A 217 -16.04 4.01 -6.16
CA GLU A 217 -16.40 5.22 -5.44
C GLU A 217 -17.34 4.82 -4.30
N LYS A 218 -16.89 4.97 -3.05
CA LYS A 218 -17.81 4.97 -1.92
C LYS A 218 -18.65 6.23 -2.05
N HIS A 219 -19.94 6.08 -2.35
CA HIS A 219 -20.91 7.07 -1.92
C HIS A 219 -20.82 7.10 -0.39
N ASP A 220 -20.17 8.13 0.15
CA ASP A 220 -20.38 8.52 1.54
C ASP A 220 -21.85 8.96 1.62
N GLU A 221 -22.74 8.02 1.97
CA GLU A 221 -24.09 8.36 2.41
C GLU A 221 -23.93 9.17 3.68
N GLY A 222 -24.25 10.46 3.56
CA GLY A 222 -24.30 11.40 4.66
C GLY A 222 -25.19 10.86 5.76
N GLU A 223 -24.75 11.16 6.97
CA GLU A 223 -25.56 11.17 8.19
C GLU A 223 -26.85 11.96 7.91
N ASP A 224 -27.94 11.26 7.61
CA ASP A 224 -29.29 11.78 7.83
C ASP A 224 -29.87 10.98 9.00
N ASP A 225 -29.64 11.51 10.19
CA ASP A 225 -30.44 11.27 11.38
C ASP A 225 -31.90 11.65 11.05
N ASP A 226 -32.74 10.67 10.73
CA ASP A 226 -34.19 10.84 10.83
C ASP A 226 -34.67 10.09 12.09
N ASP A 227 -34.72 10.88 13.18
CA ASP A 227 -35.58 10.66 14.32
C ASP A 227 -37.04 10.55 13.85
N ASP A 228 -37.74 9.47 14.20
CA ASP A 228 -39.18 9.55 14.40
C ASP A 228 -39.64 8.61 15.52
N GLU A 229 -40.20 9.23 16.55
CA GLU A 229 -40.68 8.64 17.79
C GLU A 229 -42.11 8.06 17.68
N SER A 230 -42.30 6.91 18.33
CA SER A 230 -43.39 6.57 19.27
C SER A 230 -44.68 5.81 18.88
N GLU A 231 -45.05 5.00 19.89
CA GLU A 231 -46.31 4.30 20.26
C GLU A 231 -46.75 3.06 19.46
N GLY A 232 -47.08 1.90 20.05
CA GLY A 232 -47.26 1.46 21.44
C GLY A 232 -47.94 0.07 21.45
N GLY A 233 -47.83 -0.70 22.56
CA GLY A 233 -48.70 -1.87 22.82
C GLY A 233 -48.05 -3.07 23.53
N GLU A 234 -48.45 -3.28 24.79
CA GLU A 234 -48.17 -4.37 25.76
C GLU A 234 -48.63 -5.77 25.24
N GLU A 235 -48.33 -6.97 25.77
CA GLU A 235 -47.95 -7.46 27.11
C GLU A 235 -47.55 -8.98 26.99
N GLY A 236 -46.70 -9.51 27.90
CA GLY A 236 -46.79 -10.94 28.31
C GLY A 236 -45.58 -11.91 28.21
N GLY A 237 -44.82 -12.08 29.31
CA GLY A 237 -44.58 -13.40 29.93
C GLY A 237 -43.30 -14.26 29.70
N LYS A 238 -42.35 -14.16 30.66
CA LYS A 238 -41.48 -15.21 31.30
C LYS A 238 -40.29 -15.94 30.59
N LYS A 239 -39.08 -15.52 31.05
CA LYS A 239 -37.89 -16.27 31.59
C LYS A 239 -36.92 -17.08 30.67
N PRO A 240 -35.64 -17.25 31.09
CA PRO A 240 -34.45 -17.08 30.23
C PRO A 240 -33.72 -18.38 29.88
N VAL A 241 -33.03 -18.41 28.72
CA VAL A 241 -32.06 -19.47 28.37
C VAL A 241 -30.79 -18.85 27.78
N LEU A 242 -29.66 -19.17 28.42
CA LEU A 242 -28.29 -18.87 28.01
C LEU A 242 -28.01 -19.32 26.57
N SER A 243 -27.40 -18.45 25.74
CA SER A 243 -26.66 -18.94 24.57
C SER A 243 -25.42 -18.08 24.27
N ARG A 244 -24.31 -18.79 24.03
CA ARG A 244 -22.99 -18.32 23.62
C ARG A 244 -23.09 -17.50 22.33
N SER A 245 -22.69 -16.23 22.36
CA SER A 245 -22.42 -15.47 21.14
C SER A 245 -21.09 -15.92 20.52
N LYS A 246 -21.19 -16.74 19.46
CA LYS A 246 -20.19 -16.81 18.39
C LYS A 246 -20.58 -15.74 17.39
N ASN A 247 -19.76 -14.71 17.21
CA ASN A 247 -19.86 -13.79 16.08
C ASN A 247 -19.57 -14.58 14.79
N ARG A 248 -20.62 -15.10 14.16
CA ARG A 248 -20.58 -15.58 12.77
C ARG A 248 -21.12 -14.44 11.92
N VAL A 249 -20.21 -13.66 11.35
CA VAL A 249 -20.55 -12.66 10.33
C VAL A 249 -21.17 -13.40 9.16
N GLN A 250 -22.42 -13.08 8.87
CA GLN A 250 -23.19 -13.65 7.79
C GLN A 250 -22.73 -12.96 6.51
N SER A 251 -21.92 -13.65 5.70
CA SER A 251 -21.49 -13.15 4.39
C SER A 251 -22.73 -12.93 3.52
N GLY A 252 -22.91 -11.70 3.03
CA GLY A 252 -23.90 -11.39 2.00
C GLY A 252 -23.68 -12.20 0.72
N PRO A 253 -24.64 -12.17 -0.22
CA PRO A 253 -24.50 -12.85 -1.50
C PRO A 253 -23.20 -12.40 -2.20
N ARG A 254 -22.41 -13.36 -2.69
CA ARG A 254 -21.19 -13.08 -3.46
C ARG A 254 -21.55 -12.23 -4.68
N THR A 255 -21.07 -11.00 -4.73
CA THR A 255 -21.16 -10.15 -5.92
C THR A 255 -20.41 -10.85 -7.05
N PRO A 256 -21.07 -11.19 -8.17
CA PRO A 256 -20.38 -11.75 -9.32
C PRO A 256 -19.37 -10.73 -9.84
N ASN A 257 -18.13 -11.17 -10.09
CA ASN A 257 -17.11 -10.32 -10.70
C ASN A 257 -17.63 -9.80 -12.06
N PRO A 258 -17.76 -8.47 -12.27
CA PRO A 258 -18.29 -7.89 -13.50
C PRO A 258 -17.41 -8.15 -14.74
N TYR A 259 -16.18 -8.66 -14.55
CA TYR A 259 -15.25 -9.01 -15.62
C TYR A 259 -15.10 -10.53 -15.85
N ALA A 260 -15.87 -11.37 -15.16
CA ALA A 260 -15.86 -12.82 -15.41
C ALA A 260 -16.50 -13.21 -16.75
N ALA A 261 -17.18 -12.28 -17.43
CA ALA A 261 -17.87 -12.51 -18.69
C ALA A 261 -17.02 -12.09 -19.90
N ASP A 262 -15.70 -12.28 -19.88
CA ASP A 262 -14.90 -12.10 -21.08
C ASP A 262 -14.98 -13.35 -21.97
N ASN A 263 -16.11 -13.49 -22.68
CA ASN A 263 -16.36 -14.53 -23.69
C ASN A 263 -15.56 -14.31 -25.00
N SER A 264 -14.53 -13.47 -24.96
CA SER A 264 -13.64 -13.16 -26.09
C SER A 264 -12.87 -14.37 -26.61
N SER A 265 -12.75 -15.44 -25.81
CA SER A 265 -12.17 -16.73 -26.21
C SER A 265 -13.03 -17.55 -27.18
N LEU A 266 -14.36 -17.32 -27.25
CA LEU A 266 -15.26 -18.01 -28.19
C LEU A 266 -15.44 -17.27 -29.53
N MET A 267 -15.21 -15.95 -29.56
CA MET A 267 -15.36 -15.15 -30.80
C MET A 267 -14.25 -15.44 -31.81
N PHE A 268 -13.03 -15.69 -31.34
CA PHE A 268 -11.87 -15.94 -32.22
C PHE A 268 -12.00 -17.23 -33.05
N PRO A 269 -12.35 -18.41 -32.49
CA PRO A 269 -12.52 -19.63 -33.29
C PRO A 269 -13.73 -19.55 -34.24
N ILE A 270 -14.80 -18.82 -33.89
CA ILE A 270 -15.97 -18.64 -34.78
C ILE A 270 -15.61 -17.79 -36.00
N LEU A 271 -14.88 -16.69 -35.81
CA LEU A 271 -14.43 -15.83 -36.92
C LEU A 271 -13.44 -16.54 -37.85
N VAL A 272 -12.55 -17.36 -37.30
CA VAL A 272 -11.65 -18.23 -38.09
C VAL A 272 -12.45 -19.28 -38.87
N ALA A 273 -13.48 -19.88 -38.26
CA ALA A 273 -14.34 -20.84 -38.94
C ALA A 273 -15.07 -20.20 -40.15
N PHE A 274 -15.64 -19.00 -40.01
CA PHE A 274 -16.28 -18.30 -41.14
C PHE A 274 -15.27 -17.85 -42.20
N GLY A 275 -14.08 -17.39 -41.80
CA GLY A 275 -13.02 -16.95 -42.72
C GLY A 275 -12.47 -18.06 -43.61
N VAL A 276 -12.48 -19.32 -43.15
CA VAL A 276 -12.01 -20.47 -43.93
C VAL A 276 -13.16 -21.19 -44.65
N PHE A 277 -14.38 -21.19 -44.08
CA PHE A 277 -15.52 -21.91 -44.65
C PHE A 277 -16.14 -21.21 -45.87
N ILE A 278 -16.20 -19.87 -45.89
CA ILE A 278 -16.83 -19.13 -47.00
C ILE A 278 -16.03 -19.25 -48.32
N PRO A 279 -14.68 -19.12 -48.34
CA PRO A 279 -13.91 -19.30 -49.57
C PRO A 279 -13.87 -20.75 -50.05
N THR A 280 -13.84 -21.72 -49.13
CA THR A 280 -13.81 -23.15 -49.48
C THR A 280 -15.14 -23.63 -50.06
N LEU A 281 -16.26 -23.13 -49.54
CA LEU A 281 -17.58 -23.39 -50.11
C LEU A 281 -17.72 -22.76 -51.51
N PHE A 282 -17.18 -21.55 -51.73
CA PHE A 282 -17.18 -20.90 -53.04
C PHE A 282 -16.34 -21.68 -54.07
N CYS A 283 -15.19 -22.21 -53.67
CA CYS A 283 -14.34 -23.04 -54.51
C CYS A 283 -14.93 -24.44 -54.82
N LEU A 284 -15.71 -25.01 -53.89
CA LEU A 284 -16.34 -26.33 -54.06
C LEU A 284 -17.67 -26.28 -54.83
N CYS A 285 -18.42 -25.18 -54.75
CA CYS A 285 -19.73 -25.04 -55.38
C CYS A 285 -19.71 -24.54 -56.83
N ARG A 286 -18.54 -24.21 -57.41
CA ARG A 286 -18.37 -23.72 -58.80
C ARG A 286 -19.50 -22.77 -59.24
N LEU A 287 -19.50 -21.56 -58.68
CA LEU A 287 -20.05 -20.37 -59.34
C LEU A 287 -18.90 -19.58 -59.97
#